data_AF-A0A3N5XR67-F1
#
_entry.id   AF-A0A3N5XR67-F1
#
_cell.length_a   1.000
_cell.length_b   1.000
_cell.length_c   1.000
_cell.angle_alpha   90.00
_cell.angle_beta   90.00
_cell.angle_gamma   90.00
#
_symmetry.space_group_name_H-M   'P 1'
#
loop_
_entity.id
_entity.type
_entity.pdbx_description
1 polymer ?
#
loop_
_entity_poly.entity_id
_entity_poly.type
_entity_poly.pdbx_seq_one_letter_code
_entity_poly.pdbx_strand_id
1 'polypeptide(L)' 'MHVSQQVAFKAPVKIGDTITVTSEVTGKIAEKRRIMITSTWVNHDGITVMTGKAECFLPA' A
#
# COMPACT_ATOMS: atom_id res chain seq x y z
N MET A 1 -4.06 -1.38 13.26
CA MET A 1 -3.81 0.06 13.53
C MET A 1 -2.65 0.52 12.65
N HIS A 2 -2.86 1.57 11.85
CA HIS A 2 -1.80 2.18 11.05
C HIS A 2 -0.94 3.09 11.92
N VAL A 3 0.38 3.03 11.71
CA VAL A 3 1.36 3.95 12.33
C VAL A 3 1.62 5.11 11.38
N SER A 4 1.92 4.79 10.13
CA SER A 4 2.15 5.78 9.08
C SER A 4 1.80 5.21 7.70
N GLN A 5 1.48 6.12 6.78
CA GLN A 5 1.24 5.80 5.38
C GLN A 5 1.90 6.87 4.51
N GLN A 6 2.65 6.43 3.51
CA GLN A 6 3.19 7.28 2.45
C GLN A 6 2.63 6.78 1.12
N VAL A 7 2.23 7.70 0.26
CA VAL A 7 1.73 7.39 -1.09
C VAL A 7 2.33 8.33 -2.12
N ALA A 8 2.49 7.83 -3.33
CA ALA A 8 2.83 8.62 -4.50
C ALA A 8 1.80 8.35 -5.60
N PHE A 9 1.10 9.40 -6.02
CA PHE A 9 0.18 9.37 -7.15
C PHE A 9 1.00 9.36 -8.44
N LYS A 10 0.74 8.39 -9.31
CA LYS A 10 1.50 8.15 -10.55
C LYS A 10 0.68 8.45 -11.80
N ALA A 11 -0.63 8.22 -11.73
CA ALA A 11 -1.59 8.51 -12.79
C ALA A 11 -2.97 8.82 -12.19
N PRO A 12 -3.87 9.53 -12.90
CA PRO A 12 -5.22 9.79 -12.42
C PRO A 12 -6.05 8.50 -12.39
N VAL A 13 -6.87 8.34 -11.37
CA VAL A 13 -7.96 7.35 -11.32
C VAL A 13 -9.23 8.02 -11.82
N LYS A 14 -9.97 7.36 -12.71
CA LYS A 14 -11.23 7.87 -13.27
C LYS A 14 -12.42 7.22 -12.58
N ILE A 15 -13.56 7.92 -12.60
CA ILE A 15 -14.83 7.36 -12.11
C ILE A 15 -15.17 6.14 -12.98
N GLY A 16 -15.45 5.01 -12.32
CA GLY A 16 -15.69 3.73 -12.98
C GLY A 16 -14.48 2.80 -13.06
N ASP A 17 -13.27 3.28 -12.73
CA ASP A 17 -12.09 2.42 -12.68
C ASP A 17 -12.23 1.33 -11.61
N THR A 18 -11.93 0.09 -11.99
CA THR A 18 -11.61 -0.97 -11.02
C THR A 18 -10.12 -0.92 -10.70
N ILE A 19 -9.76 -0.83 -9.42
CA ILE A 19 -8.37 -0.78 -8.95
C ILE A 19 -8.02 -2.08 -8.22
N THR A 20 -6.98 -2.75 -8.67
CA THR A 20 -6.36 -3.89 -7.97
C THR A 20 -5.22 -3.39 -7.10
N VAL A 21 -5.25 -3.74 -5.81
CA VAL A 21 -4.19 -3.40 -4.85
C VAL A 21 -3.43 -4.65 -4.48
N THR A 22 -2.13 -4.68 -4.78
CA THR A 22 -1.24 -5.75 -4.32
C THR A 22 -0.37 -5.20 -3.20
N SER A 23 -0.32 -5.90 -2.07
CA SER A 23 0.48 -5.51 -0.91
C SER A 23 1.42 -6.64 -0.51
N GLU A 24 2.64 -6.28 -0.14
CA GLU A 24 3.69 -7.19 0.28
C GLU A 24 4.25 -6.75 1.63
N VAL A 25 4.33 -7.69 2.58
CA VAL A 25 5.04 -7.46 3.84
C VAL A 25 6.54 -7.51 3.55
N THR A 26 7.21 -6.37 3.68
CA THR A 26 8.63 -6.22 3.36
C THR A 26 9.53 -6.24 4.58
N GLY A 27 8.96 -6.18 5.79
CA GLY A 27 9.75 -6.27 7.02
C GLY A 27 8.90 -6.35 8.28
N LYS A 28 9.54 -6.80 9.36
CA LYS A 28 8.98 -6.87 10.72
C LYS A 28 9.95 -6.26 11.71
N ILE A 29 9.48 -5.32 12.52
CA ILE A 29 10.22 -4.71 13.62
C ILE A 29 9.58 -5.19 14.93
N ALA A 30 9.98 -6.37 15.39
CA ALA A 30 9.31 -7.08 16.48
C ALA A 30 9.30 -6.29 17.80
N GLU A 31 10.42 -5.66 18.14
CA GLU A 31 10.60 -4.85 19.37
C GLU A 31 9.59 -3.70 19.47
N LYS A 32 9.22 -3.11 18.33
CA LYS A 32 8.23 -2.03 18.26
C LYS A 32 6.82 -2.53 17.96
N ARG A 33 6.66 -3.86 17.82
CA ARG A 33 5.46 -4.53 17.33
C ARG A 33 4.96 -3.97 15.99
N ARG A 34 5.85 -3.79 15.01
CA ARG A 34 5.48 -3.20 13.70
C ARG A 34 5.78 -4.12 12.52
N ILE A 35 5.03 -3.92 11.44
CA ILE A 35 5.26 -4.50 10.11
C ILE A 35 5.33 -3.38 9.08
N MET A 36 6.22 -3.56 8.11
CA MET A 36 6.37 -2.69 6.95
C MET A 36 5.72 -3.34 5.74
N ILE A 37 4.93 -2.58 5.00
CA ILE A 37 4.19 -3.06 3.84
C ILE A 37 4.47 -2.13 2.67
N THR A 38 4.74 -2.70 1.50
CA THR A 38 4.72 -1.96 0.23
C THR A 38 3.51 -2.35 -0.57
N SER A 39 2.89 -1.39 -1.25
CA SER A 39 1.69 -1.63 -2.01
C SER A 39 1.74 -0.94 -3.37
N THR A 40 1.14 -1.57 -4.36
CA THR A 40 0.97 -1.07 -5.72
C THR A 40 -0.51 -1.14 -6.09
N TRP A 41 -1.03 -0.05 -6.63
CA TRP A 41 -2.40 0.08 -7.11
C TRP A 41 -2.37 0.17 -8.63
N VAL A 42 -3.10 -0.73 -9.29
CA VAL A 42 -3.15 -0.86 -10.73
C VAL A 42 -4.60 -0.80 -11.19
N ASN A 43 -4.91 0.00 -12.21
CA ASN A 43 -6.26 0.03 -12.78
C ASN A 43 -6.51 -1.18 -13.70
N HIS A 44 -7.74 -1.31 -14.20
CA HIS A 44 -8.15 -2.38 -15.11
C HIS A 44 -7.38 -2.40 -16.45
N ASP A 45 -6.77 -1.29 -16.86
CA ASP A 45 -5.91 -1.20 -18.05
C ASP A 45 -4.44 -1.59 -17.76
N GLY A 46 -4.12 -2.01 -16.54
CA GLY A 46 -2.75 -2.37 -16.15
C GLY A 46 -1.87 -1.16 -15.79
N ILE A 47 -2.42 0.04 -15.69
CA ILE A 47 -1.67 1.26 -15.36
C ILE A 47 -1.48 1.35 -13.84
N THR A 48 -0.23 1.50 -13.40
CA THR A 48 0.06 1.82 -11.99
C THR A 48 -0.36 3.25 -11.69
N VAL A 49 -1.42 3.42 -10.91
CA VAL A 49 -1.98 4.72 -10.55
C VAL A 49 -1.41 5.27 -9.25
N MET A 50 -0.97 4.38 -8.35
CA MET A 50 -0.41 4.77 -7.06
C MET A 50 0.57 3.70 -6.57
N THR A 51 1.58 4.15 -5.81
CA THR A 51 2.48 3.30 -5.03
C THR A 51 2.52 3.78 -3.60
N GLY A 52 2.81 2.91 -2.64
CA GLY A 52 2.73 3.28 -1.24
C GLY A 52 3.54 2.40 -0.33
N LYS A 53 3.86 2.96 0.84
CA LYS A 53 4.52 2.28 1.94
C LYS A 53 3.72 2.52 3.21
N ALA A 54 3.46 1.47 3.96
CA ALA A 54 2.74 1.53 5.22
C ALA A 54 3.61 0.96 6.34
N GLU A 55 3.48 1.55 7.52
CA GLU A 55 3.90 0.94 8.77
C GLU A 55 2.64 0.66 9.59
N CYS A 56 2.47 -0.59 10.01
CA CYS A 56 1.32 -1.02 10.79
C CYS A 56 1.79 -1.71 12.07
N PHE A 57 0.96 -1.72 13.09
CA PHE A 57 1.18 -2.61 14.22
C PHE A 57 0.94 -4.06 13.82
N LEU A 58 1.69 -4.98 14.45
CA LEU A 58 1.39 -6.41 14.39
C LEU A 58 -0.03 -6.66 14.92
N PRO A 59 -0.75 -7.67 14.37
CA PRO A 59 -1.98 -8.16 14.96
C PRO A 59 -1.79 -8.55 16.43
N ALA A 60 -2.88 -8.52 17.19
CA ALA A 60 -2.91 -9.01 18.57
C ALA A 60 -2.69 -10.52 18.62
#